data_AF-A0A9E0YFT8-F1
#
_entry.id   AF-A0A9E0YFT8-F1
#
_cell.length_a   1.000
_cell.length_b   1.000
_cell.length_c   1.000
_cell.angle_alpha   90.00
_cell.angle_beta   90.00
_cell.angle_gamma   90.00
#
_symmetry.space_group_name_H-M   'P 1'
#
loop_
_entity.id
_entity.type
_entity.pdbx_description
1 polymer ?
#
loop_
_entity_poly.entity_id
_entity_poly.type
_entity_poly.pdbx_seq_one_letter_code
_entity_poly.pdbx_strand_id
1 'polypeptide(L)'
;MSNLFELVSMSGFLYLTPQMLVMWAIAGVLFYLAIARGFEPLLLLPIGFGILLANLPLTGLMEPGEGLIWRFYQYGIHWEIIPPLIFLGVGAMTDFGPVLANPKLLVLGAGAQVGVYITFFSAYLFGFDLSEAAVIGIIGGADGPTTIYLGAKLAPALLGSAAVAAYSYMAMVPIVQPPVP
;
A
#
# COMPACT_ATOMS: atom_id res chain seq x y z
N MET A 1 18.30 -31.49 29.07
CA MET A 1 18.57 -31.31 27.62
C MET A 1 17.29 -31.22 26.78
N SER A 2 16.17 -31.86 27.17
CA SER A 2 14.87 -31.75 26.49
C SER A 2 14.30 -30.33 26.43
N ASN A 3 14.31 -29.60 27.55
CA ASN A 3 13.69 -28.27 27.63
C ASN A 3 14.41 -27.21 26.77
N LEU A 4 15.73 -27.35 26.55
CA LEU A 4 16.48 -26.40 25.72
C LEU A 4 16.18 -26.62 24.23
N PHE A 5 16.00 -27.88 23.83
CA PHE A 5 15.65 -28.24 22.47
C PHE A 5 14.21 -27.84 22.15
N GLU A 6 13.27 -28.02 23.08
CA GLU A 6 11.91 -27.49 22.97
C GLU A 6 11.90 -25.96 22.87
N LEU A 7 12.67 -25.26 23.70
CA LEU A 7 12.74 -23.79 23.68
C LEU A 7 13.32 -23.26 22.37
N VAL A 8 14.36 -23.91 21.82
CA VAL A 8 14.90 -23.59 20.49
C VAL A 8 13.90 -23.92 19.38
N SER A 9 13.13 -25.00 19.51
CA SER A 9 12.09 -25.35 18.52
C SER A 9 10.87 -24.42 18.55
N MET A 10 10.48 -23.92 19.72
CA MET A 10 9.38 -22.97 19.91
C MET A 10 9.77 -21.52 19.63
N SER A 11 11.07 -21.20 19.70
CA SER A 11 11.57 -19.84 19.46
C SER A 11 11.36 -19.32 18.03
N GLY A 12 10.91 -20.17 17.09
CA GLY A 12 10.64 -19.79 15.71
C GLY A 12 11.89 -19.57 14.84
N PHE A 13 13.09 -19.50 15.44
CA PHE A 13 14.36 -19.34 14.72
C PHE A 13 14.64 -20.46 13.71
N LEU A 14 14.16 -21.69 13.99
CA LEU A 14 14.30 -22.83 13.08
C LEU A 14 13.38 -22.76 11.84
N TYR A 15 12.35 -21.92 11.87
CA TYR A 15 11.37 -21.76 10.78
C TYR A 15 11.61 -20.48 9.97
N LEU A 16 12.73 -19.80 10.20
CA LEU A 16 13.10 -18.61 9.44
C LEU A 16 13.38 -18.98 8.00
N THR A 17 12.64 -18.34 7.10
CA THR A 17 12.90 -18.41 5.67
C THR A 17 13.68 -17.18 5.22
N PRO A 18 14.55 -17.29 4.20
CA PRO A 18 15.24 -16.12 3.63
C PRO A 18 14.27 -15.01 3.19
N GLN A 19 13.07 -15.38 2.72
CA GLN A 19 12.02 -14.44 2.31
C GLN A 19 11.53 -13.59 3.48
N MET A 20 11.34 -14.17 4.68
CA MET A 20 10.96 -13.42 5.88
C MET A 20 12.00 -12.35 6.22
N LEU A 21 13.29 -12.70 6.15
CA LEU A 21 14.38 -11.75 6.42
C LEU A 21 14.38 -10.58 5.43
N VAL A 22 14.12 -10.85 4.15
CA VAL A 22 13.97 -9.80 3.13
C VAL A 22 12.78 -8.89 3.45
N MET A 23 11.63 -9.45 3.81
CA MET A 23 10.44 -8.66 4.17
C MET A 23 10.67 -7.82 5.43
N TRP A 24 11.42 -8.32 6.41
CA TRP A 24 11.79 -7.54 7.60
C TRP A 24 12.75 -6.40 7.28
N ALA A 25 13.69 -6.62 6.36
CA ALA A 25 14.55 -5.54 5.86
C ALA A 25 13.70 -4.46 5.17
N ILE A 26 12.72 -4.85 4.35
CA ILE A 26 11.78 -3.92 3.71
C ILE A 26 10.98 -3.14 4.78
N ALA A 27 10.43 -3.83 5.79
CA ALA A 27 9.72 -3.17 6.89
C ALA A 27 10.61 -2.14 7.61
N GLY A 28 11.88 -2.49 7.86
CA GLY A 28 12.87 -1.57 8.44
C GLY A 28 13.14 -0.34 7.57
N VAL A 29 13.22 -0.52 6.25
CA VAL A 29 13.34 0.60 5.30
C VAL A 29 12.10 1.50 5.35
N LEU A 30 10.89 0.93 5.37
CA LEU A 30 9.65 1.70 5.48
C LEU A 30 9.55 2.46 6.81
N PHE A 31 9.98 1.86 7.92
CA PHE A 31 10.09 2.55 9.21
C PHE A 31 11.07 3.71 9.16
N TYR A 32 12.23 3.52 8.53
CA TYR A 32 13.20 4.59 8.34
C TYR A 32 12.60 5.74 7.51
N LEU A 33 11.92 5.43 6.40
CA LEU A 33 11.29 6.44 5.55
C LEU A 33 10.17 7.19 6.28
N ALA A 34 9.32 6.48 7.03
CA ALA A 34 8.22 7.07 7.78
C ALA A 34 8.71 7.95 8.94
N ILE A 35 9.68 7.49 9.73
CA ILE A 35 10.09 8.15 10.97
C ILE A 35 11.21 9.17 10.72
N ALA A 36 12.31 8.75 10.10
CA ALA A 36 13.49 9.59 9.96
C ALA A 36 13.35 10.62 8.84
N ARG A 37 12.56 10.31 7.81
CA ARG A 37 12.35 11.17 6.64
C ARG A 37 10.95 11.76 6.55
N GLY A 38 10.02 11.33 7.40
CA GLY A 38 8.66 11.89 7.45
C GLY A 38 7.81 11.59 6.20
N PHE A 39 8.16 10.56 5.42
CA PHE A 39 7.35 10.16 4.26
C PHE A 39 6.05 9.50 4.75
N GLU A 40 4.91 10.13 4.47
CA GLU A 40 3.53 9.71 4.84
C GLU A 40 3.45 8.80 6.09
N PRO A 41 3.87 9.31 7.26
CA PRO A 41 4.07 8.49 8.46
C PRO A 41 2.77 7.83 8.94
N LEU A 42 1.63 8.46 8.66
CA LEU A 42 0.31 7.95 9.04
C LEU A 42 -0.03 6.61 8.38
N LEU A 43 0.50 6.31 7.19
CA LEU A 43 0.16 5.12 6.42
C LEU A 43 1.36 4.19 6.21
N LEU A 44 2.55 4.74 5.89
CA LEU A 44 3.77 3.94 5.70
C LEU A 44 4.20 3.20 6.97
N LEU A 45 4.02 3.80 8.15
CA LEU A 45 4.38 3.18 9.42
C LEU A 45 3.46 1.98 9.74
N PRO A 46 2.11 2.08 9.71
CA PRO A 46 1.24 0.91 9.83
C PRO A 46 1.48 -0.17 8.78
N ILE A 47 1.78 0.21 7.53
CA ILE A 47 2.09 -0.75 6.46
C ILE A 47 3.38 -1.52 6.79
N GLY A 48 4.45 -0.84 7.19
CA GLY A 48 5.70 -1.48 7.63
C GLY A 48 5.48 -2.41 8.81
N PHE A 49 4.62 -2.03 9.75
CA PHE A 49 4.28 -2.85 10.91
C PHE A 49 3.48 -4.09 10.52
N GLY A 50 2.53 -3.94 9.60
CA GLY A 50 1.80 -5.07 8.99
C GLY A 50 2.73 -6.05 8.28
N ILE A 51 3.72 -5.55 7.52
CA ILE A 51 4.73 -6.40 6.86
C ILE A 51 5.54 -7.17 7.90
N LEU A 52 5.99 -6.52 8.97
CA LEU A 52 6.72 -7.18 10.05
C LEU A 52 5.88 -8.30 10.67
N LEU A 53 4.67 -7.98 11.12
CA LEU A 53 3.77 -8.91 11.81
C LEU A 53 3.35 -10.09 10.92
N ALA A 54 3.01 -9.84 9.66
CA ALA A 54 2.59 -10.88 8.71
C ALA A 54 3.72 -11.87 8.38
N ASN A 55 4.97 -11.49 8.60
CA ASN A 55 6.16 -12.31 8.32
C ASN A 55 6.85 -12.84 9.59
N LEU A 56 6.17 -12.83 10.74
CA LEU A 56 6.69 -13.47 11.96
C LEU A 56 6.47 -14.99 11.92
N PRO A 57 7.52 -15.82 12.17
CA PRO A 57 7.40 -17.27 12.14
C PRO A 57 6.45 -17.77 13.22
N LEU A 58 5.67 -18.82 12.91
CA LEU A 58 4.79 -19.55 13.84
C LEU A 58 3.68 -18.71 14.51
N THR A 59 3.32 -17.54 13.97
CA THR A 59 2.34 -16.66 14.63
C THR A 59 0.88 -16.87 14.19
N GLY A 60 0.64 -17.50 13.04
CA GLY A 60 -0.72 -17.73 12.51
C GLY A 60 -1.51 -16.44 12.23
N LEU A 61 -0.89 -15.25 12.27
CA LEU A 61 -1.61 -13.97 12.23
C LEU A 61 -2.38 -13.70 10.93
N MET A 62 -1.94 -14.33 9.83
CA MET A 62 -2.56 -14.25 8.51
C MET A 62 -3.29 -15.55 8.13
N GLU A 63 -3.46 -16.50 9.05
CA GLU A 63 -4.18 -17.74 8.77
C GLU A 63 -5.66 -17.48 8.46
N PRO A 64 -6.19 -18.02 7.36
CA PRO A 64 -7.60 -17.84 7.01
C PRO A 64 -8.56 -18.30 8.10
N GLY A 65 -9.50 -17.44 8.50
CA GLY A 65 -10.52 -17.72 9.52
C GLY A 65 -10.09 -17.45 10.97
N GLU A 66 -8.81 -17.61 11.30
CA GLU A 66 -8.31 -17.56 12.68
C GLU A 66 -7.40 -16.37 12.95
N GLY A 67 -6.58 -15.99 11.98
CA GLY A 67 -5.58 -14.93 12.12
C GLY A 67 -6.18 -13.55 12.38
N LEU A 68 -5.66 -12.85 13.39
CA LEU A 68 -6.12 -11.50 13.73
C LEU A 68 -5.96 -10.52 12.55
N ILE A 69 -4.79 -10.52 11.91
CA ILE A 69 -4.49 -9.63 10.77
C ILE A 69 -5.29 -10.07 9.54
N TRP A 70 -5.49 -11.38 9.36
CA TRP A 70 -6.37 -11.90 8.31
C TRP A 70 -7.80 -11.37 8.43
N ARG A 71 -8.36 -11.25 9.64
CA ARG A 71 -9.72 -10.69 9.83
C ARG A 71 -9.81 -9.23 9.42
N PHE A 72 -8.83 -8.41 9.79
CA PHE A 72 -8.77 -7.01 9.34
C PHE A 72 -8.64 -6.91 7.82
N TYR A 73 -7.80 -7.76 7.22
CA TYR A 73 -7.67 -7.83 5.77
C TYR A 73 -8.98 -8.26 5.10
N GLN A 74 -9.59 -9.35 5.56
CA GLN A 74 -10.76 -9.96 4.95
C GLN A 74 -12.01 -9.08 5.10
N TYR A 75 -12.36 -8.68 6.32
CA TYR A 75 -13.57 -7.90 6.56
C TYR A 75 -13.36 -6.40 6.29
N GLY A 76 -12.13 -5.91 6.32
CA GLY A 76 -11.83 -4.50 6.10
C GLY A 76 -11.53 -4.17 4.65
N ILE A 77 -10.52 -4.82 4.06
CA ILE A 77 -10.00 -4.47 2.73
C ILE A 77 -10.71 -5.28 1.65
N HIS A 78 -10.82 -6.61 1.81
CA HIS A 78 -11.42 -7.49 0.81
C HIS A 78 -12.94 -7.32 0.70
N TRP A 79 -13.63 -7.03 1.82
CA TRP A 79 -15.04 -6.61 1.81
C TRP A 79 -15.24 -5.14 1.40
N GLU A 80 -14.18 -4.45 0.99
CA GLU A 80 -14.22 -3.08 0.48
C GLU A 80 -14.83 -2.08 1.49
N ILE A 81 -14.67 -2.29 2.80
CA ILE A 81 -15.22 -1.39 3.82
C ILE A 81 -14.25 -0.23 4.11
N ILE A 82 -12.96 -0.54 4.31
CA ILE A 82 -11.95 0.45 4.69
C ILE A 82 -11.69 1.47 3.57
N PRO A 83 -11.46 1.09 2.31
CA PRO A 83 -11.11 2.07 1.27
C PRO A 83 -12.20 3.13 1.03
N PRO A 84 -13.50 2.78 0.90
CA PRO A 84 -14.56 3.78 0.76
C PRO A 84 -14.75 4.66 1.99
N LEU A 85 -14.53 4.13 3.21
CA LEU A 85 -14.56 4.94 4.43
C LEU A 85 -13.43 5.98 4.46
N ILE A 86 -12.22 5.60 4.05
CA ILE A 86 -11.11 6.54 3.90
C ILE A 86 -11.46 7.58 2.82
N PHE A 87 -12.04 7.16 1.70
CA PHE A 87 -12.44 8.04 0.62
C PHE A 87 -13.52 9.04 1.04
N LEU A 88 -14.50 8.59 1.83
CA LEU A 88 -15.50 9.46 2.45
C LEU A 88 -14.85 10.51 3.36
N GLY A 89 -13.87 10.09 4.17
CA GLY A 89 -13.10 11.01 5.02
C GLY A 89 -12.32 12.05 4.22
N VAL A 90 -11.61 11.64 3.17
CA VAL A 90 -10.90 12.55 2.25
C VAL A 90 -11.88 13.53 1.59
N GLY A 91 -13.03 13.04 1.12
CA GLY A 91 -14.08 13.88 0.55
C GLY A 91 -14.64 14.89 1.54
N ALA A 92 -14.82 14.51 2.80
CA ALA A 92 -15.29 15.40 3.86
C ALA A 92 -14.27 16.50 4.24
N MET A 93 -12.97 16.24 4.04
CA MET A 93 -11.89 17.21 4.29
C MET A 93 -11.54 18.06 3.06
N THR A 94 -12.13 17.77 1.89
CA THR A 94 -11.80 18.44 0.63
C THR A 94 -12.53 19.79 0.51
N ASP A 95 -11.78 20.87 0.33
CA ASP A 95 -12.34 22.20 0.03
C ASP A 95 -12.59 22.35 -1.48
N PHE A 96 -13.86 22.55 -1.85
CA PHE A 96 -14.28 22.76 -3.23
C PHE A 96 -14.26 24.24 -3.66
N GLY A 97 -14.06 25.18 -2.74
CA GLY A 97 -14.05 26.62 -3.02
C GLY A 97 -13.13 27.03 -4.18
N PRO A 98 -11.85 26.61 -4.22
CA PRO A 98 -10.94 26.92 -5.32
C PRO A 98 -11.40 26.38 -6.68
N VAL A 99 -11.95 25.17 -6.71
CA VAL A 99 -12.42 24.51 -7.94
C VAL A 99 -13.69 25.19 -8.47
N LEU A 100 -14.62 25.56 -7.58
CA LEU A 100 -15.84 26.28 -7.95
C LEU A 100 -15.54 27.71 -8.43
N ALA A 101 -14.54 28.36 -7.84
CA ALA A 101 -14.12 29.71 -8.25
C ALA A 101 -13.45 29.74 -9.63
N ASN A 102 -12.72 28.68 -10.01
CA ASN A 102 -12.13 28.56 -11.34
C ASN A 102 -12.31 27.14 -11.92
N PRO A 103 -13.44 26.87 -12.61
CA PRO A 103 -13.73 25.55 -13.16
C PRO A 103 -12.70 25.03 -14.16
N LYS A 104 -11.84 25.90 -14.73
CA LYS A 104 -10.74 25.46 -15.61
C LYS A 104 -9.74 24.55 -14.89
N LEU A 105 -9.66 24.61 -13.55
CA LEU A 105 -8.86 23.69 -12.74
C LEU A 105 -9.30 22.23 -12.90
N LEU A 106 -10.59 21.97 -13.20
CA LEU A 106 -11.07 20.61 -13.51
C LEU A 106 -10.40 20.03 -14.76
N VAL A 107 -10.12 20.86 -15.76
CA VAL A 107 -9.43 20.43 -16.99
C VAL A 107 -7.98 20.06 -16.69
N LEU A 108 -7.35 20.76 -15.75
CA LEU A 108 -6.00 20.44 -15.28
C LEU A 108 -5.99 19.09 -14.55
N GLY A 109 -7.02 18.81 -13.74
CA GLY A 109 -7.25 17.51 -13.13
C GLY A 109 -7.51 16.39 -14.15
N ALA A 110 -8.22 16.67 -15.25
CA ALA A 110 -8.38 15.72 -16.35
C ALA A 110 -7.02 15.43 -17.04
N GLY A 111 -6.15 16.43 -17.16
CA GLY A 111 -4.78 16.26 -17.65
C GLY A 111 -3.92 15.36 -16.75
N ALA A 112 -4.13 15.38 -15.43
CA ALA A 112 -3.42 14.50 -14.49
C ALA A 112 -3.71 13.01 -14.75
N GLN A 113 -4.89 12.67 -15.27
CA GLN A 113 -5.26 11.28 -15.62
C GLN A 113 -4.44 10.70 -16.80
N VAL A 114 -3.73 11.54 -17.56
CA VAL A 114 -2.81 11.05 -18.59
C VAL A 114 -1.70 10.18 -17.97
N GLY A 115 -1.25 10.49 -16.76
CA GLY A 115 -0.26 9.69 -16.04
C GLY A 115 -0.74 8.27 -15.75
N VAL A 116 -2.03 8.10 -15.42
CA VAL A 116 -2.67 6.80 -15.20
C VAL A 116 -2.63 5.97 -16.48
N TYR A 117 -3.02 6.55 -17.61
CA TYR A 117 -3.02 5.85 -18.89
C TYR A 117 -1.62 5.49 -19.38
N ILE A 118 -0.64 6.39 -19.25
CA ILE A 118 0.75 6.10 -19.61
C ILE A 118 1.27 4.93 -18.78
N THR A 119 1.01 4.94 -17.48
CA THR A 119 1.44 3.87 -16.56
C THR A 119 0.76 2.55 -16.89
N PHE A 120 -0.54 2.57 -17.18
CA PHE A 120 -1.32 1.41 -17.62
C PHE A 120 -0.78 0.77 -18.90
N PHE A 121 -0.61 1.56 -19.97
CA PHE A 121 -0.12 1.05 -21.26
C PHE A 121 1.32 0.55 -21.14
N SER A 122 2.14 1.22 -20.34
CA SER A 122 3.51 0.77 -20.05
C SER A 122 3.50 -0.58 -19.34
N ALA A 123 2.71 -0.74 -18.27
CA ALA A 123 2.59 -2.01 -17.55
C ALA A 123 2.12 -3.15 -18.48
N TYR A 124 1.10 -2.89 -19.30
CA TYR A 124 0.63 -3.87 -20.27
C TYR A 124 1.72 -4.25 -21.29
N LEU A 125 2.51 -3.28 -21.76
CA LEU A 125 3.64 -3.54 -22.67
C LEU A 125 4.77 -4.36 -22.01
N PHE A 126 4.97 -4.21 -20.69
CA PHE A 126 5.89 -5.03 -19.91
C PHE A 126 5.37 -6.45 -19.60
N GLY A 127 4.17 -6.81 -20.09
CA GLY A 127 3.62 -8.16 -20.03
C GLY A 127 2.71 -8.45 -18.85
N PHE A 128 2.30 -7.43 -18.10
CA PHE A 128 1.26 -7.57 -17.06
C PHE A 128 -0.12 -7.79 -17.71
N ASP A 129 -1.00 -8.52 -17.02
CA ASP A 129 -2.37 -8.69 -17.51
C ASP A 129 -3.16 -7.37 -17.45
N LEU A 130 -4.36 -7.33 -18.04
CA LEU A 130 -5.18 -6.12 -18.09
C LEU A 130 -5.60 -5.61 -16.69
N SER A 131 -5.91 -6.53 -15.77
CA SER A 131 -6.31 -6.27 -14.39
C SER A 131 -5.13 -5.77 -13.55
N GLU A 132 -3.97 -6.40 -13.67
CA GLU A 132 -2.71 -6.03 -13.04
C GLU A 132 -2.23 -4.67 -13.55
N ALA A 133 -2.24 -4.47 -14.87
CA ALA A 133 -1.91 -3.20 -15.49
C ALA A 133 -2.87 -2.09 -15.04
N ALA A 134 -4.16 -2.38 -14.84
CA ALA A 134 -5.13 -1.42 -14.30
C ALA A 134 -4.77 -0.99 -12.87
N VAL A 135 -4.40 -1.94 -12.01
CA VAL A 135 -3.97 -1.64 -10.64
C VAL A 135 -2.68 -0.83 -10.62
N ILE A 136 -1.68 -1.21 -11.44
CA ILE A 136 -0.42 -0.47 -11.58
C ILE A 136 -0.68 0.93 -12.16
N GLY A 137 -1.59 1.05 -13.12
CA GLY A 137 -1.97 2.31 -13.77
C GLY A 137 -2.50 3.34 -12.78
N ILE A 138 -3.37 2.95 -11.86
CA ILE A 138 -3.97 3.88 -10.86
C ILE A 138 -2.93 4.49 -9.92
N ILE A 139 -1.77 3.85 -9.71
CA ILE A 139 -0.66 4.43 -8.96
C ILE A 139 -0.24 5.78 -9.58
N GLY A 140 -0.27 5.88 -10.91
CA GLY A 140 0.04 7.11 -11.65
C GLY A 140 -0.97 8.25 -11.42
N GLY A 141 -2.13 7.96 -10.83
CA GLY A 141 -3.14 8.94 -10.43
C GLY A 141 -2.87 9.56 -9.05
N ALA A 142 -1.85 9.08 -8.33
CA ALA A 142 -1.46 9.54 -6.99
C ALA A 142 -2.62 9.50 -5.97
N ASP A 143 -3.52 8.52 -6.10
CA ASP A 143 -4.62 8.27 -5.15
C ASP A 143 -4.50 6.89 -4.48
N GLY A 144 -4.07 6.90 -3.21
CA GLY A 144 -3.79 5.68 -2.44
C GLY A 144 -5.01 4.83 -2.13
N PRO A 145 -6.09 5.39 -1.54
CA PRO A 145 -7.34 4.65 -1.29
C PRO A 145 -7.90 3.97 -2.54
N THR A 146 -7.88 4.66 -3.68
CA THR A 146 -8.37 4.11 -4.95
C THR A 146 -7.45 3.00 -5.49
N THR A 147 -6.13 3.12 -5.29
CA THR A 147 -5.17 2.04 -5.60
C THR A 147 -5.44 0.79 -4.77
N ILE A 148 -5.68 0.94 -3.46
CA ILE A 148 -6.02 -0.18 -2.57
C ILE A 148 -7.34 -0.81 -3.00
N TYR A 149 -8.35 0.01 -3.27
CA TYR A 149 -9.67 -0.45 -3.71
C TYR A 149 -9.57 -1.29 -4.98
N LEU A 150 -8.91 -0.76 -6.02
CA LEU A 150 -8.79 -1.47 -7.29
C LEU A 150 -7.90 -2.71 -7.16
N GLY A 151 -6.81 -2.63 -6.38
CA GLY A 151 -5.94 -3.76 -6.07
C GLY A 151 -6.69 -4.92 -5.43
N ALA A 152 -7.54 -4.65 -4.44
CA ALA A 152 -8.35 -5.66 -3.77
C ALA A 152 -9.36 -6.33 -4.72
N LYS A 153 -9.85 -5.60 -5.72
CA LYS A 153 -10.90 -6.07 -6.64
C LYS A 153 -10.38 -6.77 -7.89
N LEU A 154 -9.29 -6.26 -8.47
CA LEU A 154 -8.78 -6.71 -9.78
C LEU A 154 -7.55 -7.59 -9.66
N ALA A 155 -6.61 -7.27 -8.77
CA ALA A 155 -5.37 -8.03 -8.61
C ALA A 155 -4.93 -8.12 -7.13
N PRO A 156 -5.61 -8.95 -6.30
CA PRO A 156 -5.31 -9.05 -4.87
C PRO A 156 -3.86 -9.41 -4.56
N ALA A 157 -3.20 -10.16 -5.45
CA ALA A 157 -1.79 -10.53 -5.34
C ALA A 157 -0.84 -9.32 -5.40
N LEU A 158 -1.20 -8.26 -6.14
CA LEU A 158 -0.40 -7.03 -6.28
C LEU A 158 -0.72 -5.97 -5.24
N LEU A 159 -1.79 -6.15 -4.46
CA LEU A 159 -2.29 -5.15 -3.52
C LEU A 159 -1.19 -4.65 -2.56
N GLY A 160 -0.40 -5.56 -1.99
CA GLY A 160 0.67 -5.20 -1.06
C GLY A 160 1.74 -4.32 -1.71
N SER A 161 2.26 -4.75 -2.86
CA SER A 161 3.25 -3.98 -3.63
C SER A 161 2.70 -2.66 -4.15
N ALA A 162 1.45 -2.65 -4.63
CA ALA A 162 0.80 -1.46 -5.18
C ALA A 162 0.56 -0.40 -4.10
N ALA A 163 0.09 -0.81 -2.91
CA ALA A 163 -0.12 0.11 -1.79
C ALA A 163 1.20 0.72 -1.30
N VAL A 164 2.25 -0.09 -1.15
CA VAL A 164 3.58 0.42 -0.76
C VAL A 164 4.11 1.40 -1.81
N ALA A 165 4.01 1.06 -3.10
CA ALA A 165 4.47 1.92 -4.18
C ALA A 165 3.69 3.25 -4.24
N ALA A 166 2.37 3.21 -4.10
CA ALA A 166 1.51 4.38 -4.17
C ALA A 166 1.85 5.41 -3.09
N TYR A 167 1.86 5.01 -1.81
CA TYR A 167 2.14 5.93 -0.70
C TYR A 167 3.62 6.37 -0.65
N SER A 168 4.55 5.49 -1.02
CA SER A 168 5.96 5.90 -1.14
C SER A 168 6.15 6.97 -2.22
N TYR A 169 5.49 6.82 -3.37
CA TYR A 169 5.57 7.79 -4.46
C TYR A 169 4.88 9.12 -4.14
N MET A 170 3.69 9.11 -3.53
CA MET A 170 2.99 10.33 -3.11
C MET A 170 3.86 11.17 -2.15
N ALA A 171 4.55 10.50 -1.23
CA ALA A 171 5.47 11.15 -0.31
C ALA A 171 6.72 11.75 -1.02
N MET A 172 7.08 11.24 -2.20
CA MET A 172 8.18 11.74 -3.03
C MET A 172 7.78 12.88 -3.99
N VAL A 173 6.50 13.26 -4.05
CA VAL A 173 6.03 14.36 -4.91
C VAL A 173 6.85 15.65 -4.75
N PRO A 174 7.23 16.11 -3.55
CA PRO A 174 8.05 17.32 -3.38
C PRO A 174 9.43 17.24 -4.06
N ILE A 175 9.94 16.03 -4.31
CA ILE A 175 11.22 15.77 -4.98
C ILE A 175 11.01 15.68 -6.50
N VAL A 176 9.98 14.96 -6.93
CA VAL A 176 9.68 14.71 -8.35
C VAL A 176 9.13 15.95 -9.04
N GLN A 177 8.26 16.68 -8.34
CA GLN A 177 7.70 17.94 -8.77
C GLN A 177 8.15 19.03 -7.79
N PRO A 178 9.30 19.67 -8.04
CA PRO A 178 9.75 20.81 -7.24
C PRO A 178 8.65 21.89 -7.21
N PRO A 179 8.51 22.63 -6.10
CA PRO A 179 7.49 23.67 -5.98
C PRO A 179 7.63 24.63 -7.16
N VAL A 180 6.56 24.74 -7.93
CA VAL A 180 6.45 25.72 -9.00
C VAL A 180 6.34 27.09 -8.31
N PRO A 181 7.26 28.03 -8.54
CA PRO A 181 7.23 29.36 -7.91
C PRO A 181 5.99 30.17 -8.28
#